data_AF-A0A7J8MU28-F1
#
_entry.id   AF-A0A7J8MU28-F1
#
_cell.length_a   1.000
_cell.length_b   1.000
_cell.length_c   1.000
_cell.angle_alpha   90.00
_cell.angle_beta   90.00
_cell.angle_gamma   90.00
#
_symmetry.space_group_name_H-M   'P 1'
#
loop_
_entity.id
_entity.type
_entity.pdbx_description
1 polymer ?
#
loop_
_entity_poly.entity_id
_entity_poly.type
_entity_poly.pdbx_seq_one_letter_code
_entity_poly.pdbx_strand_id
1 'polypeptide(L)'
;MIACLGRIVHDSDAESKLDDDVSTIFNSLNLQGSIENGDVSGIASKDFGGLYSVKPLYLIRPSGAEDISRVVKAAAGTPHLTVAARGNGHSINGQAMADGGYVIDMRSTGENHFKLLTVNGSPCIDVSGGALWEDVLRWCVSRFGLAPRSWTDYLSLTVGGTLSNAGVSGQAFRYGPQTSNVTELEVVTGKGDITVCSETRNPELFFGALGGLGQFGIITRARVKLQPAPDMVRWIRVVYAEFEEFTRDAEFLVSQKEDESFDYVEGFVFCNNDDPVNGWPSVQLNPDQEFNPAHLPQTAGPVLYCLELAFHYRNSDQPSTVDM
;
A
#
# COMPACT_ATOMS: atom_id res chain seq x y z
N MET A 1 -0.08 -21.25 8.25
CA MET A 1 0.56 -22.54 7.91
C MET A 1 0.95 -22.48 6.44
N ILE A 2 2.14 -21.96 6.13
CA ILE A 2 2.70 -21.93 4.76
C ILE A 2 3.57 -23.17 4.62
N ALA A 3 3.22 -24.05 3.68
CA ALA A 3 4.02 -25.23 3.37
C ALA A 3 5.23 -24.79 2.54
N CYS A 4 6.31 -24.41 3.22
CA CYS A 4 7.63 -24.29 2.64
C CYS A 4 8.19 -25.72 2.53
N LEU A 5 8.15 -26.32 1.35
CA LEU A 5 8.90 -27.55 1.06
C LEU A 5 10.35 -27.16 0.76
N GLY A 6 11.11 -26.87 1.80
CA GLY A 6 12.57 -26.75 1.72
C GLY A 6 13.18 -28.13 1.48
N ARG A 7 13.85 -28.33 0.34
CA ARG A 7 14.80 -29.42 0.15
C ARG A 7 16.22 -28.89 0.35
N ILE A 8 16.90 -29.48 1.31
CA ILE A 8 18.33 -29.37 1.60
C ILE A 8 19.11 -29.88 0.38
N VAL A 9 19.95 -29.05 -0.24
CA VAL A 9 21.09 -29.53 -1.05
C VAL A 9 22.29 -28.60 -0.86
N HIS A 10 23.44 -29.29 -0.76
CA HIS A 10 24.80 -28.91 -0.43
C HIS A 10 25.43 -27.71 -1.16
N ASP A 11 26.31 -27.03 -0.40
CA ASP A 11 27.42 -26.22 -0.87
C ASP A 11 28.18 -26.88 -2.02
N SER A 12 28.35 -26.12 -3.10
CA SER A 12 29.54 -26.23 -3.93
C SER A 12 29.94 -24.84 -4.40
N ASP A 13 31.04 -24.35 -3.83
CA ASP A 13 31.74 -23.14 -4.23
C ASP A 13 32.10 -23.16 -5.71
N ALA A 14 31.61 -22.14 -6.43
CA ALA A 14 32.20 -21.68 -7.68
C ALA A 14 32.00 -20.16 -7.76
N GLU A 15 32.97 -19.41 -7.23
CA GLU A 15 33.13 -17.98 -7.53
C GLU A 15 33.48 -17.80 -9.02
N SER A 16 32.46 -17.72 -9.88
CA SER A 16 32.61 -17.22 -11.24
C SER A 16 32.39 -15.71 -11.27
N LYS A 17 33.34 -14.99 -11.85
CA LYS A 17 33.40 -13.53 -12.01
C LYS A 17 32.05 -12.90 -12.38
N LEU A 18 31.50 -12.08 -11.48
CA LEU A 18 30.18 -11.42 -11.59
C LEU A 18 30.07 -10.36 -12.70
N ASP A 19 31.18 -9.78 -13.18
CA ASP A 19 31.15 -8.64 -14.11
C ASP A 19 30.82 -9.01 -15.56
N ASP A 20 31.10 -10.24 -16.00
CA ASP A 20 30.80 -10.69 -17.38
C ASP A 20 29.30 -11.02 -17.58
N ASP A 21 28.51 -11.15 -16.50
CA ASP A 21 27.15 -11.72 -16.52
C ASP A 21 26.05 -10.65 -16.67
N VAL A 22 26.22 -9.46 -16.06
CA VAL A 22 25.25 -8.36 -16.14
C VAL A 22 25.11 -7.82 -17.56
N SER A 23 26.23 -7.53 -18.24
CA SER A 23 26.19 -6.98 -19.60
C SER A 23 25.60 -7.98 -20.60
N THR A 24 25.81 -9.27 -20.36
CA THR A 24 25.30 -10.35 -21.22
C THR A 24 23.78 -10.50 -21.05
N ILE A 25 23.28 -10.45 -19.81
CA ILE A 25 21.84 -10.48 -19.52
C ILE A 25 21.16 -9.18 -19.94
N PHE A 26 21.77 -8.01 -19.68
CA PHE A 26 21.25 -6.72 -20.14
C PHE A 26 21.08 -6.66 -21.66
N ASN A 27 22.12 -7.05 -22.41
CA ASN A 27 22.09 -7.06 -23.87
C ASN A 27 21.12 -8.11 -24.44
N SER A 28 20.95 -9.26 -23.76
CA SER A 28 20.00 -10.29 -24.19
C SER A 28 18.54 -9.92 -23.92
N LEU A 29 18.25 -9.18 -22.86
CA LEU A 29 16.91 -8.71 -22.52
C LEU A 29 16.51 -7.45 -23.32
N ASN A 30 17.49 -6.68 -23.81
CA ASN A 30 17.28 -5.46 -24.60
C ASN A 30 16.35 -4.46 -23.89
N LEU A 31 16.53 -4.30 -22.57
CA LEU A 31 15.71 -3.42 -21.74
C LEU A 31 15.97 -1.94 -22.06
N GLN A 32 14.95 -1.11 -21.91
CA GLN A 32 15.12 0.35 -21.95
C GLN A 32 15.54 0.93 -20.60
N GLY A 33 15.16 0.26 -19.51
CA GLY A 33 15.55 0.56 -18.15
C GLY A 33 17.00 0.18 -17.83
N SER A 34 17.31 -0.01 -16.55
CA SER A 34 18.65 -0.39 -16.09
C SER A 34 18.64 -1.69 -15.27
N ILE A 35 19.80 -2.36 -15.24
CA ILE A 35 20.07 -3.52 -14.39
C ILE A 35 21.30 -3.21 -13.55
N GLU A 36 21.21 -3.54 -12.26
CA GLU A 36 22.32 -3.49 -11.31
C GLU A 36 22.52 -4.86 -10.69
N ASN A 37 23.79 -5.18 -10.36
CA ASN A 37 24.10 -6.30 -9.50
C ASN A 37 23.38 -6.15 -8.15
N GLY A 38 22.80 -7.24 -7.64
CA GLY A 38 22.00 -7.21 -6.41
C GLY A 38 22.76 -6.73 -5.17
N ASP A 39 24.10 -6.82 -5.20
CA ASP A 39 24.99 -6.36 -4.12
C ASP A 39 25.23 -4.85 -4.07
N VAL A 40 24.94 -4.09 -5.13
CA VAL A 40 25.41 -2.71 -5.26
C VAL A 40 24.68 -1.73 -4.33
N SER A 41 23.39 -1.91 -4.06
CA SER A 41 22.63 -0.98 -3.19
C SER A 41 22.24 -1.54 -1.84
N GLY A 42 22.13 -2.87 -1.69
CA GLY A 42 21.55 -3.51 -0.50
C GLY A 42 20.07 -3.20 -0.25
N ILE A 43 19.48 -2.18 -0.89
CA ILE A 43 18.09 -1.74 -0.71
C ILE A 43 17.12 -2.86 -1.08
N ALA A 44 17.40 -3.58 -2.18
CA ALA A 44 16.58 -4.70 -2.63
C ALA A 44 16.63 -5.92 -1.70
N SER A 45 17.66 -6.00 -0.85
CA SER A 45 17.88 -7.10 0.10
C SER A 45 17.29 -6.89 1.48
N LYS A 46 16.62 -5.75 1.72
CA LYS A 46 16.02 -5.40 3.02
C LYS A 46 14.62 -4.85 2.83
N ASP A 47 13.81 -4.97 3.87
CA ASP A 47 12.48 -4.38 3.93
C ASP A 47 12.31 -3.62 5.26
N PHE A 48 11.15 -3.00 5.44
CA PHE A 48 10.85 -2.19 6.61
C PHE A 48 10.86 -3.00 7.91
N GLY A 49 10.53 -4.30 7.85
CA GLY A 49 10.57 -5.17 9.02
C GLY A 49 11.97 -5.34 9.60
N GLY A 50 13.02 -5.33 8.76
CA GLY A 50 14.40 -5.47 9.22
C GLY A 50 14.72 -6.84 9.83
N LEU A 51 13.87 -7.84 9.61
CA LEU A 51 13.99 -9.20 10.17
C LEU A 51 14.74 -10.16 9.25
N TYR A 52 14.71 -9.91 7.94
CA TYR A 52 15.31 -10.76 6.92
C TYR A 52 16.22 -9.94 6.01
N SER A 53 17.26 -10.59 5.50
CA SER A 53 18.04 -10.03 4.42
C SER A 53 18.46 -11.12 3.44
N VAL A 54 18.04 -10.95 2.19
CA VAL A 54 18.23 -11.93 1.12
C VAL A 54 18.72 -11.19 -0.12
N LYS A 55 19.81 -11.68 -0.72
CA LYS A 55 20.45 -11.01 -1.84
C LYS A 55 19.80 -11.43 -3.17
N PRO A 56 19.30 -10.49 -3.99
CA PRO A 56 18.93 -10.82 -5.35
C PRO A 56 20.17 -11.01 -6.21
N LEU A 57 20.00 -11.70 -7.34
CA LEU A 57 21.00 -11.71 -8.40
C LEU A 57 21.06 -10.33 -9.06
N TYR A 58 19.89 -9.79 -9.46
CA TYR A 58 19.80 -8.47 -10.07
C TYR A 58 18.68 -7.61 -9.49
N LEU A 59 18.96 -6.31 -9.39
CA LEU A 59 17.98 -5.25 -9.22
C LEU A 59 17.72 -4.62 -10.59
N ILE A 60 16.45 -4.61 -11.00
CA ILE A 60 16.04 -4.16 -12.32
C ILE A 60 15.14 -2.95 -12.17
N ARG A 61 15.48 -1.84 -12.82
CA ARG A 61 14.67 -0.63 -12.89
C ARG A 61 14.04 -0.55 -14.28
N PRO A 62 12.83 -1.11 -14.48
CA PRO A 62 12.19 -1.11 -15.79
C PRO A 62 11.77 0.30 -16.21
N SER A 63 11.73 0.55 -17.53
CA SER A 63 11.10 1.77 -18.07
C SER A 63 9.57 1.66 -18.14
N GLY A 64 9.02 0.45 -18.12
CA GLY A 64 7.58 0.19 -18.29
C GLY A 64 7.23 -1.30 -18.34
N ALA A 65 6.00 -1.60 -18.73
CA ALA A 65 5.44 -2.96 -18.74
C ALA A 65 6.18 -3.91 -19.70
N GLU A 66 6.69 -3.41 -20.81
CA GLU A 66 7.46 -4.18 -21.80
C GLU A 66 8.77 -4.71 -21.22
N ASP A 67 9.50 -3.89 -20.46
CA ASP A 67 10.71 -4.33 -19.78
C ASP A 67 10.39 -5.43 -18.76
N ILE A 68 9.35 -5.22 -17.95
CA ILE A 68 8.86 -6.21 -16.96
C ILE A 68 8.47 -7.52 -17.65
N SER A 69 7.76 -7.45 -18.78
CA SER A 69 7.37 -8.61 -19.60
C SER A 69 8.60 -9.42 -20.04
N ARG A 70 9.65 -8.76 -20.53
CA ARG A 70 10.88 -9.44 -20.99
C ARG A 70 11.62 -10.10 -19.83
N VAL A 71 11.72 -9.41 -18.69
CA VAL A 71 12.32 -9.96 -17.46
C VAL A 71 11.59 -11.21 -17.00
N VAL A 72 10.25 -11.15 -16.92
CA VAL A 72 9.44 -12.30 -16.49
C VAL A 72 9.56 -13.47 -17.46
N LYS A 73 9.57 -13.22 -18.77
CA LYS A 73 9.77 -14.27 -19.79
C LYS A 73 11.13 -14.95 -19.67
N ALA A 74 12.19 -14.18 -19.42
CA ALA A 74 13.52 -14.73 -19.25
C ALA A 74 13.63 -15.56 -17.97
N ALA A 75 13.03 -15.09 -16.87
CA ALA A 75 12.99 -15.83 -15.62
C ALA A 75 12.19 -17.14 -15.75
N ALA A 76 11.04 -17.10 -16.43
CA ALA A 76 10.20 -18.29 -16.66
C ALA A 76 10.92 -19.38 -17.47
N GLY A 77 11.92 -19.02 -18.30
CA GLY A 77 12.76 -19.96 -19.05
C GLY A 77 13.93 -20.54 -18.25
N THR A 78 14.20 -20.06 -17.03
CA THR A 78 15.39 -20.42 -16.25
C THR A 78 14.99 -21.17 -14.97
N PRO A 79 15.42 -22.42 -14.78
CA PRO A 79 15.08 -23.18 -13.57
C PRO A 79 15.50 -22.46 -12.29
N HIS A 80 14.64 -22.50 -11.27
CA HIS A 80 14.87 -21.94 -9.93
C HIS A 80 14.99 -20.41 -9.84
N LEU A 81 14.98 -19.69 -10.96
CA LEU A 81 14.99 -18.23 -10.95
C LEU A 81 13.61 -17.69 -10.59
N THR A 82 13.56 -16.79 -9.61
CA THR A 82 12.33 -16.15 -9.15
C THR A 82 12.34 -14.66 -9.43
N VAL A 83 11.15 -14.05 -9.49
CA VAL A 83 10.97 -12.62 -9.70
C VAL A 83 10.11 -12.05 -8.59
N ALA A 84 10.56 -10.97 -7.97
CA ALA A 84 9.78 -10.20 -7.01
C ALA A 84 9.62 -8.75 -7.47
N ALA A 85 8.38 -8.28 -7.57
CA ALA A 85 8.12 -6.85 -7.72
C ALA A 85 8.28 -6.17 -6.35
N ARG A 86 9.14 -5.16 -6.30
CA ARG A 86 9.36 -4.34 -5.11
C ARG A 86 8.72 -2.97 -5.32
N GLY A 87 7.76 -2.65 -4.44
CA GLY A 87 7.22 -1.30 -4.29
C GLY A 87 8.16 -0.41 -3.46
N ASN A 88 7.65 0.18 -2.37
CA ASN A 88 8.48 0.98 -1.46
C ASN A 88 9.18 0.15 -0.35
N GLY A 89 9.19 -1.18 -0.47
CA GLY A 89 9.89 -2.05 0.50
C GLY A 89 9.26 -2.14 1.89
N HIS A 90 7.99 -1.76 2.04
CA HIS A 90 7.30 -1.70 3.34
C HIS A 90 6.79 -3.06 3.86
N SER A 91 7.16 -4.15 3.20
CA SER A 91 6.96 -5.51 3.70
C SER A 91 7.71 -5.74 5.01
N ILE A 92 7.30 -6.77 5.77
CA ILE A 92 7.87 -7.07 7.09
C ILE A 92 8.71 -8.37 7.09
N ASN A 93 8.38 -9.31 6.20
CA ASN A 93 8.89 -10.68 6.24
C ASN A 93 9.46 -11.15 4.89
N GLY A 94 10.06 -10.25 4.11
CA GLY A 94 10.75 -10.58 2.87
C GLY A 94 9.85 -10.81 1.66
N GLN A 95 8.55 -10.49 1.73
CA GLN A 95 7.60 -10.75 0.63
C GLN A 95 7.98 -10.06 -0.70
N ALA A 96 8.80 -9.01 -0.66
CA ALA A 96 9.27 -8.27 -1.83
C ALA A 96 10.75 -8.56 -2.17
N MET A 97 11.28 -9.70 -1.73
CA MET A 97 12.65 -10.17 -1.99
C MET A 97 12.63 -11.39 -2.91
N ALA A 98 13.75 -11.63 -3.60
CA ALA A 98 13.96 -12.83 -4.43
C ALA A 98 15.38 -13.36 -4.18
N ASP A 99 15.52 -14.52 -3.54
CA ASP A 99 16.81 -15.14 -3.22
C ASP A 99 17.51 -15.64 -4.47
N GLY A 100 18.68 -15.05 -4.78
CA GLY A 100 19.38 -15.31 -6.05
C GLY A 100 18.52 -15.01 -7.29
N GLY A 101 17.46 -14.23 -7.13
CA GLY A 101 16.46 -13.94 -8.16
C GLY A 101 16.51 -12.52 -8.70
N TYR A 102 15.48 -12.14 -9.43
CA TYR A 102 15.33 -10.77 -9.95
C TYR A 102 14.39 -9.97 -9.07
N VAL A 103 14.84 -8.80 -8.61
CA VAL A 103 13.98 -7.81 -7.97
C VAL A 103 13.69 -6.69 -8.96
N ILE A 104 12.42 -6.43 -9.20
CA ILE A 104 11.96 -5.35 -10.07
C ILE A 104 11.58 -4.15 -9.21
N ASP A 105 12.34 -3.07 -9.31
CA ASP A 105 12.09 -1.81 -8.62
C ASP A 105 10.96 -1.04 -9.31
N MET A 106 9.72 -1.28 -8.88
CA MET A 106 8.54 -0.69 -9.51
C MET A 106 8.52 0.84 -9.38
N ARG A 107 9.23 1.42 -8.41
CA ARG A 107 9.27 2.88 -8.24
C ARG A 107 9.86 3.60 -9.45
N SER A 108 10.69 2.95 -10.27
CA SER A 108 11.21 3.54 -11.52
C SER A 108 10.12 3.85 -12.54
N THR A 109 8.94 3.23 -12.40
CA THR A 109 7.77 3.44 -13.27
C THR A 109 6.72 4.37 -12.66
N GLY A 110 7.00 4.98 -11.50
CA GLY A 110 5.99 5.71 -10.72
C GLY A 110 5.30 6.85 -11.48
N GLU A 111 6.00 7.48 -12.43
CA GLU A 111 5.49 8.60 -13.22
C GLU A 111 4.84 8.18 -14.56
N ASN A 112 4.87 6.89 -14.92
CA ASN A 112 4.50 6.43 -16.27
C ASN A 112 3.02 6.67 -16.62
N HIS A 113 2.14 6.70 -15.62
CA HIS A 113 0.70 6.88 -15.82
C HIS A 113 0.15 7.89 -14.85
N PHE A 114 -0.43 8.95 -15.41
CA PHE A 114 -1.26 9.91 -14.71
C PHE A 114 -2.29 10.47 -15.71
N LYS A 115 -3.41 9.78 -15.85
CA LYS A 115 -4.47 10.16 -16.81
C LYS A 115 -5.82 10.18 -16.13
N LEU A 116 -6.42 11.36 -16.03
CA LEU A 116 -7.80 11.52 -15.58
C LEU A 116 -8.76 11.06 -16.67
N LEU A 117 -9.81 10.33 -16.29
CA LEU A 117 -10.87 9.90 -17.18
C LEU A 117 -12.20 9.81 -16.44
N THR A 118 -13.28 9.66 -17.19
CA THR A 118 -14.64 9.45 -16.64
C THR A 118 -15.12 8.08 -17.07
N VAL A 119 -15.49 7.24 -16.10
CA VAL A 119 -16.09 5.91 -16.33
C VAL A 119 -17.49 5.93 -15.76
N ASN A 120 -18.49 5.66 -16.61
CA ASN A 120 -19.90 5.63 -16.20
C ASN A 120 -20.33 6.89 -15.42
N GLY A 121 -19.85 8.06 -15.84
CA GLY A 121 -20.14 9.35 -15.19
C GLY A 121 -19.35 9.64 -13.91
N SER A 122 -18.51 8.71 -13.43
CA SER A 122 -17.67 8.90 -12.24
C SER A 122 -16.21 9.18 -12.62
N PRO A 123 -15.52 10.12 -11.95
CA PRO A 123 -14.12 10.39 -12.22
C PRO A 123 -13.22 9.23 -11.73
N CYS A 124 -12.23 8.89 -12.53
CA CYS A 124 -11.21 7.89 -12.23
C CYS A 124 -9.83 8.39 -12.68
N ILE A 125 -8.77 7.84 -12.11
CA ILE A 125 -7.40 8.08 -12.52
C ILE A 125 -6.70 6.78 -12.88
N ASP A 126 -6.09 6.74 -14.06
CA ASP A 126 -5.12 5.70 -14.41
C ASP A 126 -3.75 6.10 -13.83
N VAL A 127 -3.23 5.29 -12.91
CA VAL A 127 -1.95 5.50 -12.21
C VAL A 127 -1.04 4.27 -12.33
N SER A 128 0.27 4.49 -12.24
CA SER A 128 1.26 3.40 -12.26
C SER A 128 1.15 2.54 -11.01
N GLY A 129 1.36 1.23 -11.14
CA GLY A 129 1.50 0.34 -9.98
C GLY A 129 2.73 0.67 -9.13
N GLY A 130 3.72 1.37 -9.69
CA GLY A 130 4.89 1.90 -8.99
C GLY A 130 4.70 3.25 -8.31
N ALA A 131 3.59 3.96 -8.56
CA ALA A 131 3.33 5.27 -7.98
C ALA A 131 3.10 5.18 -6.47
N LEU A 132 3.54 6.18 -5.70
CA LEU A 132 3.21 6.30 -4.28
C LEU A 132 1.83 6.97 -4.10
N TRP A 133 1.07 6.55 -3.10
CA TRP A 133 -0.23 7.16 -2.81
C TRP A 133 -0.15 8.64 -2.47
N GLU A 134 0.93 9.10 -1.83
CA GLU A 134 1.16 10.53 -1.57
C GLU A 134 1.32 11.36 -2.86
N ASP A 135 1.95 10.80 -3.90
CA ASP A 135 2.09 11.46 -5.20
C ASP A 135 0.75 11.49 -5.93
N VAL A 136 0.00 10.38 -5.88
CA VAL A 136 -1.35 10.29 -6.43
C VAL A 136 -2.27 11.32 -5.77
N LEU A 137 -2.26 11.43 -4.44
CA LEU A 137 -3.01 12.43 -3.70
C LEU A 137 -2.65 13.86 -4.13
N ARG A 138 -1.36 14.22 -4.08
CA ARG A 138 -0.88 15.56 -4.45
C ARG A 138 -1.30 15.93 -5.86
N TRP A 139 -1.15 15.01 -6.81
CA TRP A 139 -1.46 15.26 -8.22
C TRP A 139 -2.97 15.44 -8.44
N CYS A 140 -3.80 14.58 -7.87
CA CYS A 140 -5.25 14.66 -8.03
C CYS A 140 -5.85 15.92 -7.38
N VAL A 141 -5.40 16.28 -6.17
CA VAL A 141 -5.90 17.46 -5.46
C VAL A 141 -5.46 18.74 -6.17
N SER A 142 -4.16 18.90 -6.43
CA SER A 142 -3.62 20.15 -7.00
C SER A 142 -4.10 20.45 -8.41
N ARG A 143 -4.46 19.43 -9.20
CA ARG A 143 -4.84 19.61 -10.61
C ARG A 143 -6.33 19.53 -10.88
N PHE A 144 -7.09 18.80 -10.07
CA PHE A 144 -8.50 18.54 -10.36
C PHE A 144 -9.44 18.76 -9.17
N GLY A 145 -8.93 19.01 -7.96
CA GLY A 145 -9.76 19.06 -6.76
C GLY A 145 -10.44 17.71 -6.47
N LEU A 146 -9.78 16.61 -6.85
CA LEU A 146 -10.26 15.25 -6.65
C LEU A 146 -9.27 14.45 -5.79
N ALA A 147 -9.75 13.39 -5.14
CA ALA A 147 -8.91 12.47 -4.38
C ALA A 147 -9.48 11.03 -4.44
N PRO A 148 -8.64 9.99 -4.29
CA PRO A 148 -9.10 8.66 -3.92
C PRO A 148 -9.98 8.69 -2.65
N ARG A 149 -10.86 7.70 -2.51
CA ARG A 149 -11.83 7.64 -1.41
C ARG A 149 -11.54 6.60 -0.33
N SER A 150 -10.56 5.73 -0.56
CA SER A 150 -10.12 4.71 0.39
C SER A 150 -8.60 4.68 0.43
N TRP A 151 -8.03 4.61 1.62
CA TRP A 151 -6.63 4.94 1.89
C TRP A 151 -5.91 3.85 2.68
N THR A 152 -4.63 4.12 2.94
CA THR A 152 -3.80 3.51 3.98
C THR A 152 -3.27 4.64 4.86
N ASP A 153 -3.05 4.39 6.14
CA ASP A 153 -2.63 5.43 7.11
C ASP A 153 -1.27 6.03 6.74
N TYR A 154 -0.41 5.20 6.13
CA TYR A 154 0.85 5.61 5.55
C TYR A 154 0.76 5.74 4.03
N LEU A 155 1.07 6.93 3.50
CA LEU A 155 0.90 7.25 2.08
C LEU A 155 2.13 7.00 1.21
N SER A 156 3.31 6.84 1.79
CA SER A 156 4.52 6.44 1.05
C SER A 156 4.55 4.91 0.82
N LEU A 157 3.42 4.38 0.33
CA LEU A 157 3.22 3.02 -0.13
C LEU A 157 2.86 3.05 -1.62
N THR A 158 3.29 2.04 -2.38
CA THR A 158 2.98 2.01 -3.82
C THR A 158 1.57 1.47 -4.07
N VAL A 159 0.94 1.96 -5.13
CA VAL A 159 -0.38 1.51 -5.60
C VAL A 159 -0.43 -0.01 -5.79
N GLY A 160 0.52 -0.58 -6.52
CA GLY A 160 0.57 -2.02 -6.75
C GLY A 160 0.83 -2.83 -5.47
N GLY A 161 1.59 -2.27 -4.51
CA GLY A 161 1.90 -2.93 -3.25
C GLY A 161 0.67 -3.06 -2.34
N THR A 162 -0.09 -1.98 -2.16
CA THR A 162 -1.29 -2.00 -1.33
C THR A 162 -2.42 -2.80 -1.98
N LEU A 163 -2.61 -2.69 -3.30
CA LEU A 163 -3.61 -3.47 -4.04
C LEU A 163 -3.29 -4.97 -4.05
N SER A 164 -2.02 -5.36 -3.93
CA SER A 164 -1.63 -6.77 -3.75
C SER A 164 -1.93 -7.32 -2.35
N ASN A 165 -2.33 -6.47 -1.40
CA ASN A 165 -2.73 -6.86 -0.05
C ASN A 165 -4.23 -6.59 0.18
N ALA A 166 -4.59 -5.33 0.35
CA ALA A 166 -5.96 -4.82 0.45
C ALA A 166 -5.97 -3.29 0.36
N GLY A 167 -5.15 -2.65 1.21
CA GLY A 167 -5.14 -1.21 1.44
C GLY A 167 -6.32 -0.79 2.31
N VAL A 168 -6.12 -0.75 3.62
CA VAL A 168 -7.15 -0.49 4.63
C VAL A 168 -6.73 0.72 5.45
N SER A 169 -7.72 1.53 5.82
CA SER A 169 -7.67 2.68 6.73
C SER A 169 -9.11 2.98 7.17
N GLY A 170 -9.30 3.99 8.02
CA GLY A 170 -10.59 4.38 8.59
C GLY A 170 -11.71 4.75 7.63
N GLN A 171 -11.52 4.82 6.31
CA GLN A 171 -12.61 5.00 5.33
C GLN A 171 -13.15 3.67 4.77
N ALA A 172 -12.48 2.55 5.07
CA ALA A 172 -12.83 1.24 4.51
C ALA A 172 -14.20 0.73 4.94
N PHE A 173 -14.70 1.15 6.11
CA PHE A 173 -16.06 0.79 6.54
C PHE A 173 -17.13 1.32 5.58
N ARG A 174 -16.86 2.44 4.90
CA ARG A 174 -17.80 3.10 3.98
C ARG A 174 -17.55 2.71 2.53
N TYR A 175 -16.29 2.73 2.09
CA TYR A 175 -15.94 2.54 0.69
C TYR A 175 -15.31 1.18 0.37
N GLY A 176 -15.12 0.31 1.37
CA GLY A 176 -14.27 -0.86 1.27
C GLY A 176 -12.78 -0.50 1.19
N PRO A 177 -11.88 -1.50 1.20
CA PRO A 177 -10.45 -1.30 1.00
C PRO A 177 -10.12 -0.71 -0.38
N GLN A 178 -8.87 -0.33 -0.60
CA GLN A 178 -8.40 0.16 -1.90
C GLN A 178 -8.67 -0.83 -3.04
N THR A 179 -8.59 -2.14 -2.77
CA THR A 179 -8.95 -3.19 -3.74
C THR A 179 -10.41 -3.15 -4.21
N SER A 180 -11.34 -2.61 -3.42
CA SER A 180 -12.74 -2.37 -3.83
C SER A 180 -12.94 -1.08 -4.64
N ASN A 181 -11.87 -0.27 -4.75
CA ASN A 181 -11.91 1.06 -5.33
C ASN A 181 -11.09 1.18 -6.63
N VAL A 182 -10.77 0.05 -7.25
CA VAL A 182 -10.20 -0.03 -8.59
C VAL A 182 -11.18 -0.68 -9.57
N THR A 183 -11.11 -0.28 -10.84
CA THR A 183 -12.06 -0.74 -11.88
C THR A 183 -11.38 -1.47 -13.04
N GLU A 184 -10.07 -1.31 -13.18
CA GLU A 184 -9.28 -1.92 -14.24
C GLU A 184 -7.82 -2.00 -13.76
N LEU A 185 -7.12 -3.07 -14.14
CA LEU A 185 -5.68 -3.23 -13.95
C LEU A 185 -5.02 -3.54 -15.29
N GLU A 186 -3.77 -3.14 -15.42
CA GLU A 186 -2.82 -3.76 -16.35
C GLU A 186 -1.84 -4.60 -15.53
N VAL A 187 -1.69 -5.87 -15.92
CA VAL A 187 -0.90 -6.85 -15.19
C VAL A 187 0.04 -7.56 -16.16
N VAL A 188 1.31 -7.66 -15.80
CA VAL A 188 2.26 -8.60 -16.42
C VAL A 188 2.15 -9.92 -15.69
N THR A 189 1.57 -10.93 -16.33
CA THR A 189 1.35 -12.25 -15.72
C THR A 189 2.67 -13.00 -15.50
N GLY A 190 2.64 -14.13 -14.76
CA GLY A 190 3.81 -15.01 -14.60
C GLY A 190 4.34 -15.65 -15.91
N LYS A 191 3.60 -15.53 -17.02
CA LYS A 191 4.06 -15.91 -18.37
C LYS A 191 4.72 -14.75 -19.11
N GLY A 192 4.71 -13.56 -18.51
CA GLY A 192 5.15 -12.30 -19.09
C GLY A 192 4.17 -11.71 -20.11
N ASP A 193 2.90 -12.13 -20.11
CA ASP A 193 1.88 -11.52 -20.96
C ASP A 193 1.36 -10.23 -20.31
N ILE A 194 1.38 -9.12 -21.05
CA ILE A 194 0.80 -7.84 -20.60
C ILE A 194 -0.70 -7.90 -20.87
N THR A 195 -1.50 -7.92 -19.80
CA THR A 195 -2.94 -8.14 -19.88
C THR A 195 -3.70 -7.05 -19.15
N VAL A 196 -4.66 -6.43 -19.84
CA VAL A 196 -5.64 -5.55 -19.20
C VAL A 196 -6.82 -6.39 -18.69
N CYS A 197 -7.18 -6.21 -17.43
CA CYS A 197 -8.27 -6.92 -16.77
C CYS A 197 -9.17 -5.97 -15.95
N SER A 198 -10.44 -6.36 -15.80
CA SER A 198 -11.50 -5.67 -15.06
C SER A 198 -12.58 -6.71 -14.68
N GLU A 199 -13.63 -6.29 -13.98
CA GLU A 199 -14.77 -7.17 -13.68
C GLU A 199 -15.43 -7.80 -14.92
N THR A 200 -15.30 -7.15 -16.09
CA THR A 200 -15.93 -7.59 -17.36
C THR A 200 -14.93 -8.11 -18.39
N ARG A 201 -13.62 -7.97 -18.16
CA ARG A 201 -12.55 -8.41 -19.07
C ARG A 201 -11.48 -9.15 -18.28
N ASN A 202 -11.26 -10.44 -18.56
CA ASN A 202 -10.33 -11.27 -17.79
C ASN A 202 -10.58 -11.21 -16.25
N PRO A 203 -11.82 -11.46 -15.78
CA PRO A 203 -12.20 -11.22 -14.37
C PRO A 203 -11.41 -12.09 -13.39
N GLU A 204 -11.05 -13.32 -13.75
CA GLU A 204 -10.24 -14.19 -12.91
C GLU A 204 -8.87 -13.58 -12.59
N LEU A 205 -8.22 -12.94 -13.57
CA LEU A 205 -6.95 -12.24 -13.35
C LEU A 205 -7.16 -10.96 -12.53
N PHE A 206 -8.25 -10.22 -12.78
CA PHE A 206 -8.57 -9.01 -12.03
C PHE A 206 -8.74 -9.30 -10.53
N PHE A 207 -9.64 -10.24 -10.20
CA PHE A 207 -9.88 -10.62 -8.80
C PHE A 207 -8.71 -11.41 -8.21
N GLY A 208 -7.97 -12.18 -9.02
CA GLY A 208 -6.78 -12.89 -8.56
C GLY A 208 -5.65 -11.93 -8.17
N ALA A 209 -5.45 -10.83 -8.91
CA ALA A 209 -4.41 -9.85 -8.61
C ALA A 209 -4.71 -9.02 -7.35
N LEU A 210 -5.98 -8.69 -7.09
CA LEU A 210 -6.40 -7.92 -5.92
C LEU A 210 -6.30 -8.75 -4.63
N GLY A 211 -5.42 -8.33 -3.72
CA GLY A 211 -5.07 -9.15 -2.55
C GLY A 211 -4.28 -10.42 -2.89
N GLY A 212 -3.77 -10.51 -4.12
CA GLY A 212 -3.11 -11.70 -4.65
C GLY A 212 -1.67 -11.89 -4.21
N LEU A 213 -1.13 -11.04 -3.33
CA LEU A 213 0.25 -11.10 -2.82
C LEU A 213 1.31 -11.20 -3.93
N GLY A 214 1.05 -10.55 -5.08
CA GLY A 214 1.92 -10.58 -6.25
C GLY A 214 2.03 -11.93 -6.97
N GLN A 215 1.22 -12.94 -6.61
CA GLN A 215 1.37 -14.32 -7.09
C GLN A 215 0.94 -14.53 -8.54
N PHE A 216 0.00 -13.72 -9.05
CA PHE A 216 -0.60 -13.91 -10.37
C PHE A 216 -0.04 -12.96 -11.44
N GLY A 217 0.79 -12.00 -11.01
CA GLY A 217 1.44 -11.05 -11.90
C GLY A 217 1.78 -9.73 -11.21
N ILE A 218 2.43 -8.85 -11.96
CA ILE A 218 2.89 -7.54 -11.52
C ILE A 218 1.91 -6.48 -12.04
N ILE A 219 1.28 -5.75 -11.14
CA ILE A 219 0.39 -4.63 -11.49
C ILE A 219 1.24 -3.47 -12.00
N THR A 220 1.11 -3.12 -13.28
CA THR A 220 1.83 -2.00 -13.92
C THR A 220 0.99 -0.73 -13.98
N ARG A 221 -0.34 -0.86 -14.04
CA ARG A 221 -1.28 0.26 -13.99
C ARG A 221 -2.55 -0.15 -13.26
N ALA A 222 -3.14 0.79 -12.51
CA ALA A 222 -4.46 0.64 -11.92
C ALA A 222 -5.35 1.84 -12.25
N ARG A 223 -6.64 1.58 -12.49
CA ARG A 223 -7.67 2.61 -12.60
C ARG A 223 -8.39 2.78 -11.28
N VAL A 224 -8.10 3.85 -10.57
CA VAL A 224 -8.59 4.15 -9.21
C VAL A 224 -9.79 5.10 -9.28
N LYS A 225 -10.86 4.81 -8.52
CA LYS A 225 -12.04 5.68 -8.37
C LYS A 225 -11.67 6.95 -7.59
N LEU A 226 -12.17 8.10 -8.04
CA LEU A 226 -11.99 9.39 -7.38
C LEU A 226 -13.32 9.95 -6.86
N GLN A 227 -13.21 10.87 -5.90
CA GLN A 227 -14.29 11.73 -5.41
C GLN A 227 -13.81 13.19 -5.32
N PRO A 228 -14.73 14.17 -5.19
CA PRO A 228 -14.35 15.53 -4.81
C PRO A 228 -13.52 15.52 -3.52
N ALA A 229 -12.37 16.18 -3.54
CA ALA A 229 -11.57 16.34 -2.34
C ALA A 229 -12.28 17.32 -1.38
N PRO A 230 -12.38 17.00 -0.07
CA PRO A 230 -12.83 17.98 0.90
C PRO A 230 -11.79 19.10 1.07
N ASP A 231 -12.24 20.28 1.51
CA ASP A 231 -11.33 21.39 1.76
C ASP A 231 -10.58 21.18 3.08
N MET A 232 -11.28 20.66 4.10
CA MET A 232 -10.82 20.57 5.47
C MET A 232 -11.33 19.31 6.17
N VAL A 233 -10.67 18.97 7.28
CA VAL A 233 -11.00 17.82 8.13
C VAL A 233 -11.06 18.26 9.60
N ARG A 234 -12.16 17.92 10.28
CA ARG A 234 -12.27 17.99 11.74
C ARG A 234 -11.79 16.65 12.31
N TRP A 235 -10.64 16.64 12.97
CA TRP A 235 -10.05 15.45 13.57
C TRP A 235 -10.36 15.40 15.07
N ILE A 236 -10.97 14.31 15.53
CA ILE A 236 -11.47 14.12 16.89
C ILE A 236 -10.84 12.87 17.48
N ARG A 237 -10.43 12.95 18.75
CA ARG A 237 -10.04 11.81 19.58
C ARG A 237 -10.82 11.85 20.88
N VAL A 238 -11.49 10.75 21.21
CA VAL A 238 -12.22 10.59 22.48
C VAL A 238 -11.76 9.32 23.18
N VAL A 239 -11.77 9.33 24.52
CA VAL A 239 -11.14 8.29 25.35
C VAL A 239 -12.20 7.54 26.14
N TYR A 240 -12.10 6.22 26.10
CA TYR A 240 -12.92 5.28 26.86
C TYR A 240 -12.06 4.52 27.86
N ALA A 241 -12.62 4.26 29.05
CA ALA A 241 -12.04 3.38 30.05
C ALA A 241 -12.52 1.93 29.90
N GLU A 242 -13.73 1.73 29.38
CA GLU A 242 -14.38 0.42 29.24
C GLU A 242 -14.38 -0.02 27.77
N PHE A 243 -13.93 -1.25 27.51
CA PHE A 243 -13.80 -1.77 26.15
C PHE A 243 -15.15 -1.96 25.47
N GLU A 244 -16.14 -2.47 26.22
CA GLU A 244 -17.47 -2.75 25.71
C GLU A 244 -18.19 -1.47 25.24
N GLU A 245 -17.91 -0.33 25.87
CA GLU A 245 -18.45 0.96 25.43
C GLU A 245 -17.73 1.47 24.19
N PHE A 246 -16.40 1.40 24.17
CA PHE A 246 -15.58 1.75 23.01
C PHE A 246 -16.02 0.98 21.75
N THR A 247 -16.13 -0.34 21.82
CA THR A 247 -16.49 -1.15 20.65
C THR A 247 -17.93 -0.96 20.24
N ARG A 248 -18.86 -0.85 21.19
CA ARG A 248 -20.28 -0.59 20.89
C ARG A 248 -20.44 0.71 20.12
N ASP A 249 -19.77 1.78 20.56
CA ASP A 249 -19.87 3.09 19.93
C ASP A 249 -19.15 3.09 18.57
N ALA A 250 -17.99 2.46 18.45
CA ALA A 250 -17.30 2.29 17.16
C ALA A 250 -18.15 1.51 16.14
N GLU A 251 -18.71 0.37 16.54
CA GLU A 251 -19.62 -0.46 15.72
C GLU A 251 -20.88 0.31 15.31
N PHE A 252 -21.44 1.10 16.24
CA PHE A 252 -22.57 1.96 15.96
C PHE A 252 -22.24 2.98 14.86
N LEU A 253 -21.11 3.67 14.97
CA LEU A 253 -20.70 4.70 13.99
C LEU A 253 -20.47 4.13 12.60
N VAL A 254 -19.82 2.97 12.48
CA VAL A 254 -19.57 2.35 11.17
C VAL A 254 -20.81 1.68 10.55
N SER A 255 -21.88 1.51 11.33
CA SER A 255 -23.16 0.93 10.87
C SER A 255 -24.19 1.99 10.43
N GLN A 256 -23.90 3.28 10.66
CA GLN A 256 -24.78 4.37 10.24
C GLN A 256 -24.73 4.59 8.72
N LYS A 257 -25.71 5.31 8.18
CA LYS A 257 -25.70 5.73 6.77
C LYS A 257 -24.57 6.74 6.50
N GLU A 258 -24.22 6.88 5.24
CA GLU A 258 -23.10 7.73 4.77
C GLU A 258 -23.22 9.20 5.23
N ASP A 259 -24.42 9.76 5.25
CA ASP A 259 -24.72 11.14 5.66
C ASP A 259 -25.03 11.29 7.16
N GLU A 260 -25.01 10.18 7.91
CA GLU A 260 -25.38 10.11 9.33
C GLU A 260 -24.17 9.75 10.23
N SER A 261 -22.93 9.77 9.69
CA SER A 261 -21.70 9.36 10.40
C SER A 261 -20.45 10.14 9.98
N PHE A 262 -19.34 9.89 10.70
CA PHE A 262 -18.00 10.38 10.38
C PHE A 262 -17.45 9.79 9.08
N ASP A 263 -16.57 10.50 8.40
CA ASP A 263 -15.92 10.05 7.15
C ASP A 263 -14.72 9.13 7.39
N TYR A 264 -14.26 9.06 8.64
CA TYR A 264 -13.16 8.21 9.10
C TYR A 264 -13.45 7.71 10.51
N VAL A 265 -13.25 6.42 10.75
CA VAL A 265 -13.35 5.79 12.07
C VAL A 265 -12.20 4.82 12.25
N GLU A 266 -11.38 5.06 13.27
CA GLU A 266 -10.34 4.14 13.77
C GLU A 266 -10.31 4.15 15.30
N GLY A 267 -9.38 3.39 15.86
CA GLY A 267 -9.08 3.50 17.27
C GLY A 267 -7.79 2.77 17.64
N PHE A 268 -7.25 3.12 18.79
CA PHE A 268 -6.03 2.52 19.31
C PHE A 268 -6.11 2.31 20.82
N VAL A 269 -5.27 1.41 21.32
CA VAL A 269 -5.11 1.11 22.73
C VAL A 269 -3.82 1.75 23.21
N PHE A 270 -3.85 2.42 24.36
CA PHE A 270 -2.66 3.03 24.96
C PHE A 270 -2.60 2.72 26.46
N CYS A 271 -1.39 2.76 27.02
CA CYS A 271 -1.16 2.53 28.44
C CYS A 271 -1.76 3.67 29.27
N ASN A 272 -2.37 3.32 30.41
CA ASN A 272 -2.84 4.30 31.38
C ASN A 272 -1.68 4.80 32.26
N ASN A 273 -0.72 5.49 31.64
CA ASN A 273 0.42 6.12 32.29
C ASN A 273 0.95 7.31 31.47
N ASP A 274 1.94 8.02 32.01
CA ASP A 274 2.59 9.19 31.43
C ASP A 274 3.76 8.84 30.49
N ASP A 275 3.89 7.58 30.05
CA ASP A 275 4.92 7.20 29.07
C ASP A 275 4.71 7.99 27.77
N PRO A 276 5.72 8.71 27.26
CA PRO A 276 5.54 9.63 26.13
C PRO A 276 5.30 8.91 24.79
N VAL A 277 5.56 7.60 24.70
CA VAL A 277 5.42 6.80 23.47
C VAL A 277 4.18 5.92 23.54
N ASN A 278 3.95 5.29 24.69
CA ASN A 278 2.92 4.27 24.88
C ASN A 278 1.73 4.75 25.72
N GLY A 279 1.88 5.84 26.45
CA GLY A 279 0.92 6.36 27.41
C GLY A 279 -0.05 7.39 26.82
N TRP A 280 -0.79 8.08 27.69
CA TRP A 280 -1.74 9.12 27.28
C TRP A 280 -1.14 10.33 26.51
N PRO A 281 0.17 10.68 26.58
CA PRO A 281 0.74 11.70 25.71
C PRO A 281 0.58 11.39 24.21
N SER A 282 0.48 10.10 23.83
CA SER A 282 0.27 9.67 22.44
C SER A 282 -1.10 10.07 21.86
N VAL A 283 -2.07 10.43 22.71
CA VAL A 283 -3.44 10.77 22.31
C VAL A 283 -3.55 12.21 21.77
N GLN A 284 -2.65 13.11 22.17
CA GLN A 284 -2.79 14.54 21.88
C GLN A 284 -2.65 14.85 20.38
N LEU A 285 -3.55 15.70 19.87
CA LEU A 285 -3.49 16.24 18.50
C LEU A 285 -2.88 17.65 18.47
N ASN A 286 -3.24 18.48 19.45
CA ASN A 286 -2.79 19.85 19.57
C ASN A 286 -1.85 19.97 20.80
N PRO A 287 -0.62 20.48 20.65
CA PRO A 287 0.29 20.67 21.78
C PRO A 287 -0.26 21.59 22.88
N ASP A 288 -1.22 22.47 22.56
CA ASP A 288 -1.84 23.37 23.55
C ASP A 288 -2.97 22.70 24.36
N GLN A 289 -3.35 21.46 24.01
CA GLN A 289 -4.40 20.70 24.68
C GLN A 289 -3.82 19.44 25.33
N GLU A 290 -3.49 19.54 26.61
CA GLU A 290 -2.94 18.42 27.37
C GLU A 290 -4.02 17.40 27.78
N PHE A 291 -3.60 16.14 27.85
CA PHE A 291 -4.40 15.06 28.42
C PHE A 291 -4.45 15.23 29.94
N ASN A 292 -5.64 15.41 30.50
CA ASN A 292 -5.84 15.53 31.94
C ASN A 292 -6.33 14.20 32.54
N PRO A 293 -5.46 13.40 33.19
CA PRO A 293 -5.85 12.12 33.77
C PRO A 293 -6.83 12.25 34.94
N ALA A 294 -7.03 13.45 35.50
CA ALA A 294 -8.02 13.67 36.55
C ALA A 294 -9.48 13.45 36.10
N HIS A 295 -9.72 13.38 34.78
CA HIS A 295 -11.02 13.03 34.22
C HIS A 295 -11.27 11.52 34.11
N LEU A 296 -10.24 10.70 34.34
CA LEU A 296 -10.39 9.25 34.28
C LEU A 296 -11.12 8.71 35.52
N PRO A 297 -12.05 7.76 35.35
CA PRO A 297 -12.71 7.13 36.49
C PRO A 297 -11.70 6.31 37.30
N GLN A 298 -11.91 6.20 38.62
CA GLN A 298 -11.06 5.38 39.49
C GLN A 298 -11.05 3.89 39.13
N THR A 299 -12.05 3.44 38.37
CA THR A 299 -12.18 2.06 37.89
C THR A 299 -11.37 1.79 36.62
N ALA A 300 -10.77 2.82 36.00
CA ALA A 300 -10.03 2.67 34.75
C ALA A 300 -8.89 1.65 34.89
N GLY A 301 -8.81 0.75 33.91
CA GLY A 301 -7.79 -0.30 33.86
C GLY A 301 -6.38 0.22 33.53
N PRO A 302 -5.41 -0.70 33.35
CA PRO A 302 -4.04 -0.36 32.99
C PRO A 302 -3.89 0.13 31.53
N VAL A 303 -4.95 0.04 30.74
CA VAL A 303 -5.02 0.53 29.36
C VAL A 303 -6.31 1.32 29.17
N LEU A 304 -6.28 2.21 28.19
CA LEU A 304 -7.40 3.03 27.75
C LEU A 304 -7.56 2.90 26.24
N TYR A 305 -8.75 3.24 25.76
CA TYR A 305 -9.11 3.11 24.34
C TYR A 305 -9.39 4.49 23.77
N CYS A 306 -8.71 4.84 22.68
CA CYS A 306 -8.99 6.06 21.94
C CYS A 306 -9.82 5.70 20.70
N LEU A 307 -10.99 6.31 20.56
CA LEU A 307 -11.74 6.33 19.31
C LEU A 307 -11.31 7.57 18.53
N GLU A 308 -10.86 7.35 17.29
CA GLU A 308 -10.35 8.38 16.40
C GLU A 308 -11.29 8.57 15.22
N LEU A 309 -11.73 9.82 15.03
CA LEU A 309 -12.80 10.15 14.10
C LEU A 309 -12.39 11.33 13.24
N ALA A 310 -12.86 11.36 11.99
CA ALA A 310 -12.69 12.53 11.15
C ALA A 310 -13.97 12.89 10.39
N PHE A 311 -14.27 14.18 10.29
CA PHE A 311 -15.38 14.72 9.52
C PHE A 311 -14.87 15.66 8.44
N HIS A 312 -15.23 15.39 7.19
CA HIS A 312 -14.85 16.14 6.02
C HIS A 312 -15.83 17.29 5.78
N TYR A 313 -15.32 18.49 5.50
CA TYR A 313 -16.17 19.64 5.23
C TYR A 313 -15.55 20.61 4.20
N ARG A 314 -16.40 21.48 3.67
CA ARG A 314 -16.02 22.57 2.77
C ARG A 314 -15.92 23.89 3.51
N ASN A 315 -15.11 24.80 3.01
CA ASN A 315 -15.01 26.17 3.56
C ASN A 315 -16.33 26.94 3.48
N SER A 316 -17.27 26.51 2.64
CA SER A 316 -18.61 27.08 2.50
C SER A 316 -19.63 26.57 3.52
N ASP A 317 -19.31 25.52 4.28
CA ASP A 317 -20.24 24.90 5.21
C ASP A 317 -20.44 25.78 6.46
N GLN A 318 -21.62 25.70 7.08
CA GLN A 318 -21.92 26.49 8.27
C GLN A 318 -21.10 25.97 9.46
N PRO A 319 -20.55 26.83 10.35
CA PRO A 319 -19.80 26.34 11.52
C PRO A 319 -20.57 25.35 12.38
N SER A 320 -21.89 25.55 12.52
CA SER A 320 -22.77 24.65 13.27
C SER A 320 -22.89 23.23 12.71
N THR A 321 -22.53 22.99 11.45
CA THR A 321 -22.50 21.64 10.87
C THR A 321 -21.17 20.93 11.12
N VAL A 322 -20.13 21.65 11.58
CA VAL A 322 -18.78 21.13 11.84
C VAL A 322 -18.52 20.97 13.34
N ASP A 323 -19.17 21.76 14.19
CA ASP A 323 -19.01 21.77 15.66
C ASP A 323 -19.98 20.83 16.41
N MET A 324 -20.52 19.80 15.73
CA MET A 324 -21.35 18.77 16.37
C MET A 324 -20.56 17.92 17.37
#